data_AF-A0A968NZW3-F1
#
_entry.id   AF-A0A968NZW3-F1
#
_cell.length_a   1.000
_cell.length_b   1.000
_cell.length_c   1.000
_cell.angle_alpha   90.00
_cell.angle_beta   90.00
_cell.angle_gamma   90.00
#
_symmetry.space_group_name_H-M   'P 1'
#
loop_
_entity.id
_entity.type
_entity.pdbx_description
1 polymer ?
#
loop_
_entity_poly.entity_id
_entity_poly.type
_entity_poly.pdbx_seq_one_letter_code
_entity_poly.pdbx_strand_id
1 'polypeptide(L)'
;LQVYLSQARLPWKRASFFVADTANGRWLSLDRNKDARLRKAFKDQTELLIRTREAAKIVGATPLNRPEDVEIDPATRAVFVTLTNSKIKADRYGSILKIVEKNADPLSLEFSSSVFKPGGPETGFACPDNLVFDRKGNLWMTTDISGASMHKSGYETFGNNGLFFFPLSGPHAGQSFQVASAPKGAELTGPCFSPDGRTLFLSVQHPGEHHHARPEMESHWPDGGAAPPAPCVVAVSGPALDAIIGD
;
A
#
# COMPACT_ATOMS: atom_id res chain seq x y z
N LEU A 1 9.95 2.38 4.95
CA LEU A 1 9.19 3.62 4.71
C LEU A 1 10.15 4.80 4.74
N GLN A 2 10.26 5.52 3.62
CA GLN A 2 11.01 6.78 3.54
C GLN A 2 9.98 7.91 3.48
N VAL A 3 10.19 8.96 4.26
CA VAL A 3 9.30 10.12 4.30
C VAL A 3 10.10 11.38 4.00
N TYR A 4 9.48 12.25 3.23
CA TYR A 4 10.06 13.48 2.74
C TYR A 4 9.34 14.67 3.37
N LEU A 5 10.09 15.52 4.08
CA LEU A 5 9.57 16.77 4.63
C LEU A 5 10.19 17.95 3.88
N SER A 6 9.38 18.63 3.06
CA SER A 6 9.78 19.88 2.44
C SER A 6 9.43 21.08 3.31
N GLN A 7 10.34 22.05 3.38
CA GLN A 7 10.11 23.32 4.06
C GLN A 7 9.55 24.40 3.11
N ALA A 8 9.29 24.09 1.84
CA ALA A 8 8.76 25.05 0.88
C ALA A 8 7.74 24.39 -0.07
N ARG A 9 6.66 25.13 -0.37
CA ARG A 9 5.65 24.75 -1.35
C ARG A 9 6.20 25.01 -2.75
N LEU A 10 7.11 24.15 -3.20
CA LEU A 10 7.82 24.21 -4.48
C LEU A 10 8.72 25.47 -4.67
N PRO A 11 9.79 25.36 -5.48
CA PRO A 11 10.36 24.11 -5.97
C PRO A 11 11.00 23.32 -4.81
N TRP A 12 10.99 22.00 -4.90
CA TRP A 12 11.51 21.01 -3.93
C TRP A 12 13.05 21.08 -3.72
N LYS A 13 13.67 22.27 -3.82
CA LYS A 13 15.11 22.50 -3.80
C LYS A 13 15.72 22.41 -2.39
N ARG A 14 14.91 22.49 -1.34
CA ARG A 14 15.32 22.36 0.06
C ARG A 14 14.33 21.49 0.82
N ALA A 15 14.79 20.33 1.24
CA ALA A 15 14.00 19.41 2.03
C ALA A 15 14.88 18.51 2.89
N SER A 16 14.28 18.00 3.95
CA SER A 16 14.88 17.01 4.82
C SER A 16 14.28 15.65 4.53
N PHE A 17 15.15 14.65 4.35
CA PHE A 17 14.76 13.27 4.12
C PHE A 17 14.82 12.50 5.42
N PHE A 18 13.83 11.67 5.66
CA PHE A 18 13.74 10.83 6.84
C PHE A 18 13.44 9.38 6.48
N VAL A 19 13.79 8.49 7.39
CA VAL A 19 13.43 7.08 7.31
C VAL A 19 12.86 6.64 8.66
N ALA A 20 11.88 5.75 8.63
CA ALA A 20 11.23 5.26 9.84
C ALA A 20 12.11 4.27 10.63
N ASP A 21 12.21 4.52 11.94
CA ASP A 21 12.52 3.52 12.96
C ASP A 21 11.21 3.21 13.70
N THR A 22 10.45 2.26 13.15
CA THR A 22 9.15 1.87 13.71
C THR A 22 9.28 1.09 15.02
N ALA A 23 10.44 0.48 15.28
CA ALA A 23 10.69 -0.20 16.54
C ALA A 23 10.77 0.79 17.72
N ASN A 24 11.34 1.98 17.48
CA ASN A 24 11.49 3.01 18.51
C ASN A 24 10.58 4.23 18.32
N GLY A 25 9.74 4.25 17.28
CA GLY A 25 8.77 5.31 17.04
C GLY A 25 9.41 6.64 16.62
N ARG A 26 10.39 6.61 15.71
CA ARG A 26 11.17 7.81 15.34
C ARG A 26 11.38 7.96 13.84
N TRP A 27 11.35 9.21 13.37
CA TRP A 27 11.84 9.60 12.07
C TRP A 27 13.34 9.94 12.16
N LEU A 28 14.18 9.14 11.49
CA LEU A 28 15.63 9.30 11.49
C LEU A 28 16.08 10.14 10.29
N SER A 29 16.84 11.21 10.56
CA SER A 29 17.30 12.13 9.52
C SER A 29 18.33 11.46 8.59
N LEU A 30 18.10 11.57 7.29
CA LEU A 30 19.03 11.21 6.22
C LEU A 30 19.80 12.45 5.73
N ASP A 31 20.31 13.22 6.69
CA ASP A 31 21.10 14.42 6.42
C ASP A 31 22.56 14.12 6.74
N ARG A 32 23.40 14.13 5.70
CA ARG A 32 24.82 13.85 5.83
C ARG A 32 25.48 14.78 6.83
N ASN A 33 25.11 16.07 6.90
CA ASN A 33 25.78 17.03 7.77
C ASN A 33 25.47 16.81 9.26
N LYS A 34 24.38 16.10 9.57
CA LYS A 34 23.91 15.84 10.94
C LYS A 34 24.41 14.53 11.55
N ASP A 35 24.95 13.60 10.76
CA ASP A 35 25.43 12.30 11.24
C ASP A 35 26.86 12.00 10.77
N ALA A 36 27.79 11.82 11.70
CA ALA A 36 29.19 11.54 11.39
C ALA A 36 29.39 10.22 10.61
N ARG A 37 28.54 9.21 10.83
CA ARG A 37 28.57 7.94 10.10
C ARG A 37 28.20 8.16 8.64
N LEU A 38 27.19 8.99 8.38
CA LEU A 38 26.79 9.38 7.03
C LEU A 38 27.88 10.22 6.34
N ARG A 39 28.51 11.18 7.04
CA ARG A 39 29.64 11.95 6.48
C ARG A 39 30.81 11.07 6.06
N LYS A 40 31.08 10.01 6.82
CA LYS A 40 32.15 9.06 6.54
C LYS A 40 31.81 8.14 5.38
N ALA A 41 30.54 7.71 5.28
CA ALA A 41 30.09 6.73 4.28
C ALA A 41 29.83 7.33 2.89
N PHE A 42 29.48 8.61 2.81
CA PHE A 42 29.08 9.27 1.56
C PHE A 42 29.92 10.53 1.31
N LYS A 43 30.29 10.78 0.06
CA LYS A 43 31.04 11.97 -0.38
C LYS A 43 30.23 13.25 -0.16
N ASP A 44 28.96 13.23 -0.54
CA ASP A 44 28.05 14.36 -0.46
C ASP A 44 26.59 13.90 -0.26
N GLN A 45 25.66 14.84 -0.15
CA GLN A 45 24.24 14.54 0.05
C GLN A 45 23.62 13.86 -1.17
N THR A 46 24.13 14.13 -2.38
CA THR A 46 23.62 13.52 -3.62
C THR A 46 23.93 12.03 -3.65
N GLU A 47 25.16 11.65 -3.32
CA GLU A 47 25.54 10.24 -3.23
C GLU A 47 24.70 9.50 -2.17
N LEU A 48 24.47 10.14 -1.02
CA LEU A 48 23.60 9.59 0.02
C LEU A 48 22.20 9.30 -0.52
N LEU A 49 21.60 10.24 -1.25
CA LEU A 49 20.24 10.09 -1.79
C LEU A 49 20.17 9.01 -2.89
N ILE A 50 21.21 8.85 -3.71
CA ILE A 50 21.32 7.74 -4.67
C ILE A 50 21.39 6.40 -3.92
N ARG A 51 22.15 6.35 -2.81
CA ARG A 51 22.38 5.16 -1.99
C ARG A 51 21.51 5.14 -0.73
N THR A 52 20.28 5.67 -0.81
CA THR A 52 19.41 5.88 0.38
C THR A 52 19.19 4.62 1.21
N ARG A 53 19.10 3.44 0.57
CA ARG A 53 18.94 2.16 1.28
C ARG A 53 20.11 1.84 2.20
N GLU A 54 21.32 2.21 1.82
CA GLU A 54 22.52 2.04 2.65
C GLU A 54 22.55 3.07 3.78
N ALA A 55 22.24 4.33 3.48
CA ALA A 55 22.13 5.39 4.47
C ALA A 55 21.10 5.05 5.56
N ALA A 56 19.93 4.54 5.17
CA ALA A 56 18.89 4.07 6.07
C ALA A 56 19.39 2.98 7.04
N LYS A 57 20.15 2.00 6.53
CA LYS A 57 20.77 0.96 7.38
C LYS A 57 21.77 1.57 8.37
N ILE A 58 22.60 2.51 7.91
CA ILE A 58 23.60 3.18 8.76
C ILE A 58 22.95 3.93 9.93
N VAL A 59 21.84 4.64 9.67
CA VAL A 59 21.16 5.41 10.73
C VAL A 59 20.31 4.53 11.67
N GLY A 60 20.05 3.27 11.30
CA GLY A 60 19.31 2.32 12.14
C GLY A 60 17.82 2.21 11.82
N ALA A 61 17.42 2.46 10.58
CA ALA A 61 16.03 2.30 10.15
C ALA A 61 15.52 0.87 10.37
N THR A 62 14.23 0.72 10.71
CA THR A 62 13.63 -0.61 10.88
C THR A 62 13.33 -1.23 9.50
N PRO A 63 13.85 -2.43 9.19
CA PRO A 63 13.44 -3.15 7.98
C PRO A 63 11.97 -3.56 8.09
N LEU A 64 11.17 -3.30 7.05
CA LEU A 64 9.75 -3.63 7.00
C LEU A 64 9.44 -4.72 5.96
N ASN A 65 8.24 -5.29 6.01
CA ASN A 65 7.82 -6.42 5.18
C ASN A 65 7.28 -5.89 3.84
N ARG A 66 8.20 -5.49 2.95
CA ARG A 66 7.88 -4.91 1.64
C ARG A 66 6.80 -3.81 1.71
N PRO A 67 7.13 -2.61 2.19
CA PRO A 67 6.23 -1.48 2.11
C PRO A 67 5.89 -1.16 0.65
N GLU A 68 4.60 -1.10 0.31
CA GLU A 68 4.10 -0.71 -1.01
C GLU A 68 3.45 0.69 -0.89
N ASP A 69 2.12 0.78 -0.87
CA ASP A 69 1.39 2.05 -0.85
C ASP A 69 1.29 2.71 0.53
N VAL A 70 1.04 4.02 0.52
CA VAL A 70 0.95 4.88 1.70
C VAL A 70 -0.23 5.84 1.55
N GLU A 71 -1.12 5.85 2.52
CA GLU A 71 -2.24 6.78 2.57
C GLU A 71 -2.37 7.49 3.92
N ILE A 72 -2.96 8.69 3.91
CA ILE A 72 -3.15 9.49 5.12
C ILE A 72 -4.64 9.59 5.43
N ASP A 73 -5.02 9.12 6.61
CA ASP A 73 -6.39 9.26 7.10
C ASP A 73 -6.77 10.74 7.15
N PRO A 74 -7.81 11.18 6.40
CA PRO A 74 -8.18 12.58 6.32
C PRO A 74 -8.73 13.13 7.65
N ALA A 75 -9.25 12.27 8.52
CA ALA A 75 -9.83 12.67 9.81
C ALA A 75 -8.76 12.72 10.91
N THR A 76 -7.91 11.70 11.00
CA THR A 76 -6.96 11.56 12.13
C THR A 76 -5.52 11.93 11.80
N ARG A 77 -5.20 12.12 10.52
CA ARG A 77 -3.83 12.31 10.00
C ARG A 77 -2.90 11.12 10.23
N ALA A 78 -3.41 9.98 10.71
CA ALA A 78 -2.63 8.77 10.81
C ALA A 78 -2.20 8.28 9.42
N VAL A 79 -0.98 7.75 9.32
CA VAL A 79 -0.42 7.22 8.08
C VAL A 79 -0.63 5.71 8.04
N PHE A 80 -1.21 5.21 6.96
CA PHE A 80 -1.43 3.79 6.70
C PHE A 80 -0.47 3.35 5.61
N VAL A 81 0.18 2.21 5.82
CA VAL A 81 1.17 1.67 4.88
C VAL A 81 0.91 0.19 4.69
N THR A 82 0.75 -0.28 3.47
CA THR A 82 0.69 -1.72 3.20
C THR A 82 2.08 -2.33 3.30
N LEU A 83 2.13 -3.48 3.95
CA LEU A 83 3.30 -4.33 4.05
C LEU A 83 2.92 -5.65 3.38
N THR A 84 3.17 -5.78 2.07
CA THR A 84 2.53 -6.82 1.26
C THR A 84 2.92 -8.24 1.70
N ASN A 85 4.20 -8.53 1.93
CA ASN A 85 4.65 -9.80 2.51
C ASN A 85 6.17 -9.77 2.77
N SER A 86 6.69 -10.82 3.39
CA SER A 86 8.14 -11.05 3.47
C SER A 86 8.47 -12.54 3.61
N LYS A 87 9.09 -13.10 2.56
CA LYS A 87 9.71 -14.44 2.62
C LYS A 87 10.84 -14.49 3.67
N ILE A 88 11.60 -13.41 3.82
CA ILE A 88 12.75 -13.32 4.74
C ILE A 88 12.29 -13.40 6.20
N LYS A 89 11.15 -12.79 6.53
CA LYS A 89 10.60 -12.75 7.88
C LYS A 89 9.49 -13.78 8.12
N ALA A 90 9.31 -14.73 7.20
CA ALA A 90 8.24 -15.73 7.22
C ALA A 90 6.81 -15.13 7.36
N ASP A 91 6.62 -13.90 6.89
CA ASP A 91 5.31 -13.27 6.80
C ASP A 91 4.74 -13.52 5.41
N ARG A 92 3.80 -14.46 5.32
CA ARG A 92 3.18 -14.86 4.06
C ARG A 92 2.12 -13.86 3.60
N TYR A 93 1.32 -13.33 4.52
CA TYR A 93 0.07 -12.65 4.19
C TYR A 93 0.18 -11.13 4.25
N GLY A 94 1.21 -10.59 4.90
CA GLY A 94 1.39 -9.16 5.04
C GLY A 94 0.43 -8.54 6.04
N SER A 95 0.41 -7.22 6.07
CA SER A 95 -0.42 -6.43 6.98
C SER A 95 -0.54 -4.99 6.51
N ILE A 96 -1.47 -4.25 7.12
CA ILE A 96 -1.56 -2.81 7.02
C ILE A 96 -0.99 -2.22 8.31
N LEU A 97 0.11 -1.49 8.21
CA LEU A 97 0.73 -0.73 9.28
C LEU A 97 -0.01 0.60 9.46
N LYS A 98 -0.22 1.02 10.70
CA LYS A 98 -0.67 2.36 11.07
C LYS A 98 0.39 3.06 11.88
N ILE A 99 0.71 4.30 11.50
CA ILE A 99 1.62 5.21 12.18
C ILE A 99 0.81 6.43 12.64
N VAL A 100 0.97 6.80 13.90
CA VAL A 100 0.34 7.99 14.49
C VAL A 100 1.45 8.88 15.03
N GLU A 101 1.68 10.00 14.36
CA GLU A 101 2.64 11.01 14.79
C GLU A 101 2.18 11.68 16.09
N LYS A 102 3.15 12.00 16.95
CA LYS A 102 2.88 12.60 18.26
C LYS A 102 2.03 13.86 18.08
N ASN A 103 0.96 13.95 18.86
CA ASN A 103 -0.01 15.05 18.81
C ASN A 103 -0.71 15.25 17.46
N ALA A 104 -0.73 14.24 16.58
CA ALA A 104 -1.20 14.36 15.19
C ALA A 104 -0.48 15.47 14.40
N ASP A 105 0.78 15.78 14.77
CA ASP A 105 1.62 16.77 14.11
C ASP A 105 2.46 16.11 13.02
N PRO A 106 2.23 16.41 11.72
CA PRO A 106 3.02 15.87 10.61
C PRO A 106 4.48 16.32 10.57
N LEU A 107 4.87 17.25 11.45
CA LEU A 107 6.26 17.68 11.63
C LEU A 107 6.95 17.00 12.82
N SER A 108 6.22 16.21 13.62
CA SER A 108 6.80 15.47 14.73
C SER A 108 7.80 14.44 14.22
N LEU A 109 8.95 14.34 14.89
CA LEU A 109 9.95 13.28 14.64
C LEU A 109 9.71 12.03 15.50
N GLU A 110 8.66 12.04 16.31
CA GLU A 110 8.21 10.94 17.16
C GLU A 110 6.83 10.46 16.72
N PHE A 111 6.62 9.15 16.73
CA PHE A 111 5.35 8.52 16.40
C PHE A 111 5.16 7.21 17.17
N SER A 112 3.93 6.71 17.22
CA SER A 112 3.63 5.33 17.58
C SER A 112 3.28 4.54 16.32
N SER A 113 3.55 3.23 16.32
CA SER A 113 3.18 2.36 15.21
C SER A 113 2.53 1.07 15.70
N SER A 114 1.53 0.60 14.96
CA SER A 114 0.76 -0.60 15.26
C SER A 114 0.30 -1.29 13.97
N VAL A 115 0.05 -2.59 14.02
CA VAL A 115 -0.68 -3.26 12.92
C VAL A 115 -2.14 -2.84 12.99
N PHE A 116 -2.64 -2.15 11.95
CA PHE A 116 -4.07 -1.86 11.81
C PHE A 116 -4.84 -3.14 11.50
N LYS A 117 -4.37 -3.89 10.50
CA LYS A 117 -5.01 -5.14 10.10
C LYS A 117 -3.99 -6.15 9.57
N PRO A 118 -3.88 -7.35 10.15
CA PRO A 118 -3.06 -8.42 9.57
C PRO A 118 -3.77 -9.04 8.36
N GLY A 119 -3.00 -9.47 7.36
CA GLY A 119 -3.48 -10.40 6.35
C GLY A 119 -3.56 -11.82 6.91
N GLY A 120 -4.42 -12.65 6.34
CA GLY A 120 -4.56 -14.04 6.69
C GLY A 120 -6.00 -14.55 6.54
N PRO A 121 -6.22 -15.87 6.73
CA PRO A 121 -7.55 -16.48 6.54
C PRO A 121 -8.66 -15.82 7.36
N GLU A 122 -8.36 -15.38 8.59
CA GLU A 122 -9.31 -14.70 9.48
C GLU A 122 -9.79 -13.34 8.95
N THR A 123 -9.00 -12.68 8.08
CA THR A 123 -9.33 -11.36 7.52
C THR A 123 -9.74 -11.41 6.05
N GLY A 124 -9.61 -12.59 5.43
CA GLY A 124 -10.04 -12.85 4.06
C GLY A 124 -9.16 -12.24 2.98
N PHE A 125 -8.01 -11.65 3.33
CA PHE A 125 -7.07 -11.09 2.37
C PHE A 125 -5.63 -11.50 2.66
N ALA A 126 -4.79 -11.44 1.64
CA ALA A 126 -3.34 -11.55 1.74
C ALA A 126 -2.68 -10.61 0.73
N CYS A 127 -1.43 -10.24 0.99
CA CYS A 127 -0.66 -9.36 0.11
C CYS A 127 -1.34 -8.01 -0.16
N PRO A 128 -1.70 -7.23 0.89
CA PRO A 128 -2.25 -5.90 0.68
C PRO A 128 -1.24 -5.02 -0.06
N ASP A 129 -1.71 -4.21 -1.01
CA ASP A 129 -0.88 -3.39 -1.88
C ASP A 129 -1.34 -1.93 -1.90
N ASN A 130 -2.37 -1.55 -2.66
CA ASN A 130 -2.78 -0.15 -2.75
C ASN A 130 -3.83 0.24 -1.71
N LEU A 131 -3.89 1.53 -1.38
CA LEU A 131 -4.82 2.11 -0.43
C LEU A 131 -5.52 3.34 -1.03
N VAL A 132 -6.74 3.62 -0.59
CA VAL A 132 -7.36 4.94 -0.75
C VAL A 132 -8.36 5.17 0.37
N PHE A 133 -8.50 6.41 0.83
CA PHE A 133 -9.59 6.82 1.71
C PHE A 133 -10.76 7.36 0.91
N ASP A 134 -11.99 6.94 1.26
CA ASP A 134 -13.18 7.60 0.74
C ASP A 134 -13.46 8.93 1.47
N ARG A 135 -14.45 9.68 0.98
CA ARG A 135 -14.86 10.97 1.55
C ARG A 135 -15.39 10.89 2.99
N LYS A 136 -15.76 9.69 3.46
CA LYS A 136 -16.22 9.46 4.83
C LYS A 136 -15.11 8.95 5.75
N GLY A 137 -13.89 8.80 5.24
CA GLY A 137 -12.74 8.34 6.00
C GLY A 137 -12.72 6.82 6.20
N ASN A 138 -13.45 6.03 5.40
CA ASN A 138 -13.24 4.59 5.38
C ASN A 138 -12.05 4.26 4.48
N LEU A 139 -11.37 3.16 4.80
CA LEU A 139 -10.21 2.70 4.05
C LEU A 139 -10.62 1.66 3.01
N TRP A 140 -10.11 1.82 1.80
CA TRP A 140 -10.21 0.86 0.72
C TRP A 140 -8.80 0.34 0.40
N MET A 141 -8.69 -0.93 0.07
CA MET A 141 -7.40 -1.60 -0.16
C MET A 141 -7.51 -2.63 -1.28
N THR A 142 -6.47 -2.74 -2.10
CA THR A 142 -6.36 -3.82 -3.09
C THR A 142 -5.26 -4.81 -2.75
N THR A 143 -5.39 -6.06 -3.21
CA THR A 143 -4.39 -7.10 -2.97
C THR A 143 -3.59 -7.44 -4.24
N ASP A 144 -2.33 -7.80 -4.06
CA ASP A 144 -1.43 -8.37 -5.08
C ASP A 144 -0.76 -9.67 -4.59
N ILE A 145 -1.51 -10.76 -4.61
CA ILE A 145 -0.95 -12.10 -4.61
C ILE A 145 -0.47 -12.39 -6.03
N SER A 146 0.85 -12.56 -6.20
CA SER A 146 1.44 -13.00 -7.48
C SER A 146 0.66 -14.17 -8.08
N GLY A 147 0.39 -14.19 -9.38
CA GLY A 147 -0.32 -15.29 -10.04
C GLY A 147 0.43 -16.62 -9.93
N ALA A 148 1.75 -16.58 -9.72
CA ALA A 148 2.54 -17.78 -9.42
C ALA A 148 2.20 -18.43 -8.07
N SER A 149 1.53 -17.72 -7.15
CA SER A 149 1.14 -18.18 -5.82
C SER A 149 -0.38 -18.27 -5.63
N MET A 150 -1.14 -17.45 -6.37
CA MET A 150 -2.59 -17.42 -6.36
C MET A 150 -3.18 -18.83 -6.58
N HIS A 151 -4.22 -19.19 -5.82
CA HIS A 151 -4.87 -20.50 -5.84
C HIS A 151 -3.97 -21.71 -5.47
N LYS A 152 -2.75 -21.49 -4.96
CA LYS A 152 -1.84 -22.55 -4.52
C LYS A 152 -1.71 -22.60 -3.00
N SER A 153 -0.99 -23.62 -2.51
CA SER A 153 -0.74 -23.85 -1.09
C SER A 153 -0.41 -22.60 -0.29
N GLY A 154 -1.27 -22.29 0.67
CA GLY A 154 -1.23 -21.12 1.53
C GLY A 154 -2.11 -19.96 1.05
N TYR A 155 -2.58 -19.95 -0.19
CA TYR A 155 -3.41 -18.88 -0.73
C TYR A 155 -4.74 -19.36 -1.35
N GLU A 156 -5.05 -20.66 -1.28
CA GLU A 156 -6.22 -21.24 -1.94
C GLU A 156 -7.54 -20.58 -1.52
N THR A 157 -7.63 -20.19 -0.25
CA THR A 157 -8.85 -19.62 0.33
C THR A 157 -9.12 -18.17 -0.06
N PHE A 158 -8.11 -17.45 -0.60
CA PHE A 158 -8.27 -16.04 -0.98
C PHE A 158 -8.79 -15.88 -2.42
N GLY A 159 -8.58 -16.89 -3.27
CA GLY A 159 -9.01 -16.84 -4.66
C GLY A 159 -8.21 -15.82 -5.49
N ASN A 160 -8.90 -15.09 -6.36
CA ASN A 160 -8.30 -13.99 -7.11
C ASN A 160 -8.03 -12.79 -6.20
N ASN A 161 -7.14 -11.91 -6.62
CA ASN A 161 -6.96 -10.61 -5.97
C ASN A 161 -8.28 -9.84 -5.88
N GLY A 162 -8.38 -8.89 -4.96
CA GLY A 162 -9.63 -8.21 -4.67
C GLY A 162 -9.48 -6.78 -4.21
N LEU A 163 -10.62 -6.10 -4.19
CA LEU A 163 -10.81 -4.82 -3.52
C LEU A 163 -11.51 -5.09 -2.19
N PHE A 164 -11.00 -4.48 -1.14
CA PHE A 164 -11.48 -4.62 0.22
C PHE A 164 -11.84 -3.25 0.80
N PHE A 165 -12.86 -3.25 1.65
CA PHE A 165 -13.40 -2.10 2.36
C PHE A 165 -13.28 -2.31 3.87
N PHE A 166 -12.85 -1.27 4.58
CA PHE A 166 -12.72 -1.23 6.02
C PHE A 166 -13.44 0.01 6.57
N PRO A 167 -14.61 -0.15 7.21
CA PRO A 167 -15.19 0.91 8.02
C PRO A 167 -14.18 1.34 9.08
N LEU A 168 -13.95 2.64 9.26
CA LEU A 168 -13.09 3.13 10.35
C LEU A 168 -13.87 3.61 11.57
N SER A 169 -15.20 3.59 11.51
CA SER A 169 -16.10 3.95 12.60
C SER A 169 -17.32 3.05 12.64
N GLY A 170 -18.12 3.18 13.71
CA GLY A 170 -19.35 2.40 13.89
C GLY A 170 -19.11 0.95 14.34
N PRO A 171 -20.17 0.12 14.37
CA PRO A 171 -20.12 -1.23 14.94
C PRO A 171 -19.25 -2.21 14.13
N HIS A 172 -18.94 -1.88 12.87
CA HIS A 172 -18.10 -2.69 11.99
C HIS A 172 -16.67 -2.13 11.83
N ALA A 173 -16.26 -1.19 12.68
CA ALA A 173 -14.95 -0.56 12.60
C ALA A 173 -13.81 -1.61 12.59
N GLY A 174 -12.94 -1.53 11.59
CA GLY A 174 -11.80 -2.44 11.40
C GLY A 174 -12.15 -3.82 10.84
N GLN A 175 -13.42 -4.11 10.53
CA GLN A 175 -13.80 -5.34 9.81
C GLN A 175 -13.39 -5.23 8.34
N SER A 176 -13.11 -6.37 7.73
CA SER A 176 -12.68 -6.49 6.33
C SER A 176 -13.84 -6.99 5.49
N PHE A 177 -14.17 -6.30 4.41
CA PHE A 177 -15.20 -6.73 3.47
C PHE A 177 -14.64 -6.75 2.06
N GLN A 178 -14.65 -7.90 1.38
CA GLN A 178 -14.32 -7.94 -0.04
C GLN A 178 -15.51 -7.41 -0.84
N VAL A 179 -15.28 -6.39 -1.65
CA VAL A 179 -16.33 -5.71 -2.43
C VAL A 179 -16.21 -5.96 -3.93
N ALA A 180 -15.03 -6.35 -4.41
CA ALA A 180 -14.82 -6.80 -5.78
C ALA A 180 -13.69 -7.84 -5.86
N SER A 181 -13.72 -8.64 -6.92
CA SER A 181 -12.65 -9.58 -7.28
C SER A 181 -12.07 -9.17 -8.63
N ALA A 182 -10.75 -9.22 -8.73
CA ALA A 182 -10.01 -9.02 -9.96
C ALA A 182 -10.29 -10.18 -10.95
N PRO A 183 -10.13 -9.94 -12.25
CA PRO A 183 -10.05 -11.01 -13.24
C PRO A 183 -8.93 -12.00 -12.91
N LYS A 184 -9.03 -13.21 -13.48
CA LYS A 184 -8.05 -14.26 -13.25
C LYS A 184 -6.63 -13.80 -13.63
N GLY A 185 -5.68 -14.06 -12.74
CA GLY A 185 -4.27 -13.70 -12.93
C GLY A 185 -4.01 -12.18 -12.99
N ALA A 186 -4.95 -11.35 -12.53
CA ALA A 186 -4.79 -9.91 -12.41
C ALA A 186 -4.63 -9.49 -10.95
N GLU A 187 -4.19 -8.25 -10.76
CA GLU A 187 -4.42 -7.47 -9.54
C GLU A 187 -5.30 -6.26 -9.84
N LEU A 188 -5.91 -5.68 -8.80
CA LEU A 188 -6.49 -4.35 -8.86
C LEU A 188 -5.47 -3.38 -8.27
N THR A 189 -5.21 -2.26 -8.95
CA THR A 189 -4.22 -1.28 -8.50
C THR A 189 -4.64 0.15 -8.81
N GLY A 190 -4.06 1.12 -8.12
CA GLY A 190 -4.34 2.55 -8.27
C GLY A 190 -5.81 2.93 -8.03
N PRO A 191 -6.43 2.55 -6.90
CA PRO A 191 -7.79 2.96 -6.57
C PRO A 191 -7.86 4.48 -6.41
N CYS A 192 -8.85 5.12 -7.05
CA CYS A 192 -9.04 6.56 -6.96
C CYS A 192 -10.52 6.91 -7.08
N PHE A 193 -11.03 7.70 -6.13
CA PHE A 193 -12.41 8.19 -6.21
C PHE A 193 -12.52 9.43 -7.11
N SER A 194 -13.62 9.52 -7.86
CA SER A 194 -14.04 10.75 -8.53
C SER A 194 -14.15 11.89 -7.51
N PRO A 195 -14.02 13.15 -7.95
CA PRO A 195 -14.12 14.29 -7.06
C PRO A 195 -15.36 14.26 -6.19
N ASP A 196 -16.52 13.80 -6.67
CA ASP A 196 -17.78 13.68 -5.93
C ASP A 196 -17.89 12.43 -5.03
N GLY A 197 -16.97 11.48 -5.13
CA GLY A 197 -16.93 10.24 -4.37
C GLY A 197 -17.84 9.13 -4.87
N ARG A 198 -18.54 9.31 -6.00
CA ARG A 198 -19.57 8.39 -6.50
C ARG A 198 -19.07 7.38 -7.52
N THR A 199 -17.86 7.58 -8.03
CA THR A 199 -17.20 6.65 -8.95
C THR A 199 -15.84 6.27 -8.38
N LEU A 200 -15.59 4.97 -8.23
CA LEU A 200 -14.26 4.44 -7.92
C LEU A 200 -13.59 3.97 -9.22
N PHE A 201 -12.45 4.54 -9.56
CA PHE A 201 -11.59 4.08 -10.64
C PHE A 201 -10.57 3.07 -10.12
N LEU A 202 -10.37 1.97 -10.84
CA LEU A 202 -9.39 0.92 -10.53
C LEU A 202 -8.69 0.50 -11.81
N SER A 203 -7.38 0.27 -11.76
CA SER A 203 -6.66 -0.38 -12.84
C SER A 203 -6.68 -1.89 -12.64
N VAL A 204 -7.06 -2.64 -13.68
CA VAL A 204 -6.83 -4.08 -13.77
C VAL A 204 -5.45 -4.28 -14.38
N GLN A 205 -4.47 -4.69 -13.57
CA GLN A 205 -3.11 -4.92 -14.05
C GLN A 205 -2.95 -6.36 -14.55
N HIS A 206 -2.22 -6.50 -15.66
CA HIS A 206 -1.72 -7.76 -16.22
C HIS A 206 -2.69 -8.97 -16.14
N PRO A 207 -3.95 -8.87 -16.61
CA PRO A 207 -4.86 -10.01 -16.60
C PRO A 207 -4.25 -11.24 -17.28
N GLY A 208 -4.33 -12.39 -16.61
CA GLY A 208 -3.68 -13.61 -17.05
C GLY A 208 -2.16 -13.55 -17.08
N GLU A 209 -1.50 -13.03 -16.03
CA GLU A 209 -0.04 -12.88 -15.88
C GLU A 209 0.81 -14.00 -16.52
N HIS A 210 0.34 -15.26 -16.47
CA HIS A 210 1.09 -16.44 -16.96
C HIS A 210 0.80 -16.83 -18.42
N HIS A 211 0.12 -15.99 -19.21
CA HIS A 211 -0.27 -16.30 -20.59
C HIS A 211 0.92 -16.54 -21.53
N HIS A 212 2.10 -15.96 -21.27
CA HIS A 212 3.30 -16.24 -22.07
C HIS A 212 3.91 -17.64 -21.83
N ALA A 213 3.53 -18.29 -20.73
CA ALA A 213 4.07 -19.60 -20.33
C ALA A 213 3.14 -20.78 -20.68
N ARG A 214 1.97 -20.52 -21.30
CA ARG A 214 0.95 -21.52 -21.58
C ARG A 214 0.39 -21.37 -22.99
N PRO A 215 0.03 -22.47 -23.68
CA PRO A 215 -0.61 -22.39 -24.99
C PRO A 215 -2.04 -21.81 -24.89
N GLU A 216 -2.75 -22.07 -23.80
CA GLU A 216 -4.03 -21.44 -23.49
C GLU A 216 -3.89 -20.11 -22.71
N MET A 217 -4.67 -19.10 -23.11
CA MET A 217 -4.77 -17.84 -22.37
C MET A 217 -5.46 -18.07 -21.03
N GLU A 218 -4.88 -17.54 -19.96
CA GLU A 218 -5.44 -17.68 -18.62
C GLU A 218 -6.66 -16.79 -18.39
N SER A 219 -6.71 -15.64 -19.07
CA SER A 219 -7.78 -14.65 -18.98
C SER A 219 -8.09 -14.10 -20.37
N HIS A 220 -9.35 -13.68 -20.56
CA HIS A 220 -9.84 -12.99 -21.76
C HIS A 220 -10.40 -11.61 -21.42
N TRP A 221 -10.07 -11.08 -20.23
CA TRP A 221 -10.51 -9.76 -19.82
C TRP A 221 -9.93 -8.65 -20.71
N PRO A 222 -10.68 -7.59 -21.06
CA PRO A 222 -12.08 -7.34 -20.68
C PRO A 222 -13.12 -7.94 -21.64
N ASP A 223 -12.75 -8.19 -22.90
CA ASP A 223 -13.72 -8.43 -23.98
C ASP A 223 -14.30 -9.86 -23.99
N GLY A 224 -13.69 -10.79 -23.27
CA GLY A 224 -14.11 -12.18 -23.18
C GLY A 224 -13.86 -12.98 -24.47
N GLY A 225 -14.52 -14.14 -24.57
CA GLY A 225 -14.42 -15.02 -25.75
C GLY A 225 -12.99 -15.52 -25.97
N ALA A 226 -12.44 -15.24 -27.15
CA ALA A 226 -11.06 -15.57 -27.53
C ALA A 226 -10.13 -14.35 -27.59
N ALA A 227 -10.58 -13.19 -27.08
CA ALA A 227 -9.79 -11.97 -27.11
C ALA A 227 -8.53 -12.12 -26.23
N PRO A 228 -7.37 -11.56 -26.64
CA PRO A 228 -6.20 -11.52 -25.79
C PRO A 228 -6.48 -10.65 -24.55
N PRO A 229 -5.92 -11.00 -23.38
CA PRO A 229 -6.11 -10.21 -22.17
C PRO A 229 -5.45 -8.83 -22.31
N ALA A 230 -6.12 -7.79 -21.81
CA ALA A 230 -5.61 -6.42 -21.84
C ALA A 230 -5.79 -5.72 -20.48
N PRO A 231 -4.75 -5.04 -19.95
CA PRO A 231 -4.93 -4.17 -18.80
C PRO A 231 -5.82 -2.99 -19.16
N CYS A 232 -6.67 -2.55 -18.22
CA CYS A 232 -7.55 -1.41 -18.43
C CYS A 232 -7.88 -0.71 -17.11
N VAL A 233 -8.41 0.51 -17.20
CA VAL A 233 -9.03 1.20 -16.06
C VAL A 233 -10.53 0.95 -16.12
N VAL A 234 -11.11 0.52 -14.99
CA VAL A 234 -12.56 0.38 -14.81
C VAL A 234 -13.09 1.51 -13.94
N ALA A 235 -14.34 1.90 -14.19
CA ALA A 235 -15.10 2.81 -13.36
C ALA A 235 -16.22 2.02 -12.67
N VAL A 236 -16.19 1.97 -11.34
CA VAL A 236 -17.21 1.33 -10.50
C VAL A 236 -18.12 2.42 -9.96
N SER A 237 -19.42 2.33 -10.23
CA SER A 237 -20.43 3.29 -9.79
C SER A 237 -21.81 2.63 -9.68
N GLY A 238 -22.74 3.31 -9.02
CA GLY A 238 -24.14 2.90 -8.92
C GLY A 238 -24.55 2.37 -7.55
N PRO A 239 -25.80 1.87 -7.42
CA PRO A 239 -26.46 1.69 -6.12
C PRO A 239 -25.72 0.79 -5.13
N ALA A 240 -24.98 -0.20 -5.62
CA ALA A 240 -24.19 -1.07 -4.76
C ALA A 240 -23.00 -0.36 -4.11
N LEU A 241 -22.31 0.51 -4.86
CA LEU A 241 -21.25 1.34 -4.31
C LEU A 241 -21.84 2.40 -3.38
N ASP A 242 -22.93 3.06 -3.81
CA ASP A 242 -23.64 4.09 -3.05
C ASP A 242 -24.06 3.57 -1.66
N ALA A 243 -24.56 2.32 -1.60
CA ALA A 243 -24.93 1.67 -0.34
C ALA A 243 -23.74 1.41 0.61
N ILE A 244 -22.55 1.14 0.07
CA ILE A 244 -21.32 0.92 0.87
C ILE A 244 -20.78 2.24 1.40
N ILE A 245 -20.66 3.25 0.52
CA ILE A 245 -20.20 4.58 0.92
C ILE A 245 -21.25 5.33 1.74
N GLY A 246 -22.52 4.92 1.69
CA GLY A 246 -23.63 5.35 2.55
C GLY A 246 -24.32 6.64 2.12
N ASP A 247 -24.51 6.87 0.82
CA ASP A 247 -25.28 8.02 0.29
C ASP A 247 -26.80 7.84 0.42
#